data_AF-A0A7C5G694-F1
#
_entry.id   AF-A0A7C5G694-F1
#
_cell.length_a   1.000
_cell.length_b   1.000
_cell.length_c   1.000
_cell.angle_alpha   90.00
_cell.angle_beta   90.00
_cell.angle_gamma   90.00
#
_symmetry.space_group_name_H-M   'P 1'
#
loop_
_entity.id
_entity.type
_entity.pdbx_description
1 polymer ?
#
loop_
_entity_poly.entity_id
_entity_poly.type
_entity_poly.pdbx_seq_one_letter_code
_entity_poly.pdbx_strand_id
1 'polypeptide(L)'
;MNNEWAEAIREELFQALENENLDVFEVPGAEVSPEAEAAAFELAVALGQCRICGVEVPADLDGTLPVPVAQAACRVLARTCEELIEDIRRLPEQLGEASPLEADLLLGDFFETLMQTYTAMNAIFECYERILEEEDPAQSEFEKDLDRAVNAIRKLDDVLWEPDHLYVLSEVVNLPVYWNWKNVLGEPYRSAPPWWLDGTLEAVARKVSEAFRQPIPTAVPARETEKAAVRPSGLVRGYSAAVLYDLRVPVVLAAATAEDRPPIRQLLLWESPDGKYLARLSVPEVEPQDGCLVLELLKPNYEPAKELAGTSVWLSGIPAQVDDCGLARFSLADLRGLPGGRDAELTLEVMDRGQVWSPKG
;
A
#
# COMPACT_ATOMS: atom_id res chain seq x y z
N MET A 1 12.14 7.32 -13.31
CA MET A 1 12.11 7.17 -11.84
C MET A 1 12.74 8.42 -11.26
N ASN A 2 12.06 9.07 -10.32
CA ASN A 2 12.55 10.31 -9.71
C ASN A 2 13.82 9.99 -8.91
N ASN A 3 14.92 10.68 -9.21
CA ASN A 3 16.24 10.39 -8.66
C ASN A 3 16.29 10.53 -7.12
N GLU A 4 15.42 11.37 -6.54
CA GLU A 4 15.37 11.67 -5.10
C GLU A 4 14.97 10.46 -4.23
N TRP A 5 14.05 9.61 -4.69
CA TRP A 5 13.65 8.42 -3.94
C TRP A 5 14.79 7.40 -3.87
N ALA A 6 15.42 7.13 -5.02
CA ALA A 6 16.51 6.16 -5.10
C ALA A 6 17.72 6.61 -4.26
N GLU A 7 17.94 7.93 -4.14
CA GLU A 7 18.91 8.50 -3.22
C GLU A 7 18.52 8.27 -1.75
N ALA A 8 17.26 8.49 -1.37
CA ALA A 8 16.79 8.23 -0.01
C ALA A 8 16.95 6.76 0.41
N ILE A 9 16.55 5.80 -0.44
CA ILE A 9 16.74 4.36 -0.16
C ILE A 9 18.23 4.00 0.02
N ARG A 10 19.12 4.58 -0.79
CA ARG A 10 20.56 4.32 -0.66
C ARG A 10 21.12 4.91 0.63
N GLU A 11 20.65 6.08 1.01
CA GLU A 11 21.03 6.72 2.27
C GLU A 11 20.58 5.88 3.47
N GLU A 12 19.37 5.31 3.44
CA GLU A 12 18.90 4.38 4.48
C GLU A 12 19.79 3.12 4.56
N LEU A 13 20.18 2.53 3.42
CA LEU A 13 21.14 1.42 3.41
C LEU A 13 22.49 1.83 3.99
N PHE A 14 22.99 3.01 3.63
CA PHE A 14 24.26 3.52 4.14
C PHE A 14 24.23 3.69 5.66
N GLN A 15 23.17 4.33 6.19
CA GLN A 15 22.99 4.50 7.63
C GLN A 15 22.86 3.16 8.36
N ALA A 16 22.16 2.19 7.78
CA ALA A 16 22.04 0.86 8.37
C ALA A 16 23.39 0.12 8.42
N LEU A 17 24.22 0.26 7.38
CA LEU A 17 25.58 -0.31 7.34
C LEU A 17 26.54 0.34 8.35
N GLU A 18 26.35 1.62 8.67
CA GLU A 18 27.15 2.35 9.67
C GLU A 18 26.69 2.14 11.13
N ASN A 19 25.66 1.32 11.37
CA ASN A 19 25.15 1.09 12.71
C ASN A 19 26.17 0.31 13.57
N GLU A 20 26.73 0.98 14.59
CA GLU A 20 27.76 0.43 15.49
C GLU A 20 27.35 -0.85 16.22
N ASN A 21 26.04 -1.12 16.34
CA ASN A 21 25.56 -2.36 16.95
C ASN A 21 25.81 -3.59 16.06
N LEU A 22 26.18 -3.41 14.78
CA LEU A 22 26.55 -4.51 13.90
C LEU A 22 27.94 -5.08 14.21
N ASP A 23 28.83 -4.30 14.83
CA ASP A 23 30.21 -4.71 15.16
C ASP A 23 30.25 -5.98 16.02
N VAL A 24 29.19 -6.23 16.82
CA VAL A 24 29.10 -7.44 17.66
C VAL A 24 29.10 -8.72 16.82
N PHE A 25 28.61 -8.67 15.58
CA PHE A 25 28.56 -9.83 14.69
C PHE A 25 29.92 -10.15 14.04
N GLU A 26 30.89 -9.24 14.11
CA GLU A 26 32.27 -9.49 13.67
C GLU A 26 33.08 -10.30 14.69
N VAL A 27 32.61 -10.39 15.93
CA VAL A 27 33.29 -11.07 17.04
C VAL A 27 32.65 -12.45 17.29
N PRO A 28 33.31 -13.57 16.93
CA PRO A 28 32.73 -14.89 17.10
C PRO A 28 32.39 -15.20 18.56
N GLY A 29 31.13 -15.55 18.83
CA GLY A 29 30.64 -15.92 20.16
C GLY A 29 30.36 -14.75 21.09
N ALA A 30 30.37 -13.51 20.59
CA ALA A 30 29.90 -12.37 21.37
C ALA A 30 28.39 -12.51 21.71
N GLU A 31 28.01 -11.94 22.85
CA GLU A 31 26.60 -11.89 23.27
C GLU A 31 25.87 -10.83 22.43
N VAL A 32 24.85 -11.26 21.69
CA VAL A 32 24.06 -10.39 20.82
C VAL A 32 22.97 -9.70 21.66
N SER A 33 23.01 -8.37 21.73
CA SER A 33 22.00 -7.58 22.44
C SER A 33 20.73 -7.37 21.59
N PRO A 34 19.60 -6.97 22.19
CA PRO A 34 18.40 -6.59 21.44
C PRO A 34 18.64 -5.47 20.42
N GLU A 35 19.50 -4.51 20.73
CA GLU A 35 19.86 -3.40 19.84
C GLU A 35 20.64 -3.89 18.62
N ALA A 36 21.53 -4.88 18.80
CA ALA A 36 22.22 -5.53 17.70
C ALA A 36 21.28 -6.37 16.83
N GLU A 37 20.30 -7.06 17.43
CA GLU A 37 19.25 -7.73 16.63
C GLU A 37 18.42 -6.72 15.82
N ALA A 38 18.04 -5.59 16.43
CA ALA A 38 17.31 -4.52 15.75
C ALA A 38 18.12 -3.95 14.57
N ALA A 39 19.41 -3.62 14.78
CA ALA A 39 20.30 -3.15 13.72
C ALA A 39 20.44 -4.17 12.58
N ALA A 40 20.52 -5.47 12.89
CA ALA A 40 20.57 -6.52 11.89
C ALA A 40 19.28 -6.58 11.05
N PHE A 41 18.13 -6.38 11.68
CA PHE A 41 16.84 -6.34 10.98
C PHE A 41 16.70 -5.07 10.13
N GLU A 42 17.08 -3.90 10.64
CA GLU A 42 17.11 -2.64 9.89
C GLU A 42 17.99 -2.76 8.63
N LEU A 43 19.17 -3.36 8.75
CA LEU A 43 20.02 -3.63 7.60
C LEU A 43 19.36 -4.58 6.58
N ALA A 44 18.68 -5.62 7.05
CA ALA A 44 17.93 -6.51 6.16
C ALA A 44 16.79 -5.78 5.44
N VAL A 45 16.07 -4.90 6.14
CA VAL A 45 15.02 -4.05 5.56
C VAL A 45 15.59 -3.13 4.49
N ALA A 46 16.65 -2.37 4.79
CA ALA A 46 17.22 -1.38 3.88
C ALA A 46 17.82 -2.03 2.63
N LEU A 47 18.53 -3.15 2.80
CA LEU A 47 19.04 -3.93 1.68
C LEU A 47 17.89 -4.50 0.83
N GLY A 48 16.88 -5.08 1.49
CA GLY A 48 15.70 -5.62 0.83
C GLY A 48 14.90 -4.56 0.07
N GLN A 49 14.78 -3.34 0.61
CA GLN A 49 14.18 -2.19 -0.07
C GLN A 49 14.94 -1.83 -1.34
N CYS A 50 16.28 -1.83 -1.31
CA CYS A 50 17.07 -1.64 -2.53
C CYS A 50 16.69 -2.66 -3.61
N ARG A 51 16.54 -3.94 -3.23
CA ARG A 51 16.13 -5.01 -4.15
C ARG A 51 14.72 -4.80 -4.70
N ILE A 52 13.72 -4.65 -3.82
CA ILE A 52 12.33 -4.63 -4.25
C ILE A 52 11.95 -3.36 -5.02
N CYS A 53 12.65 -2.25 -4.77
CA CYS A 53 12.46 -0.98 -5.49
C CYS A 53 13.33 -0.88 -6.75
N GLY A 54 14.21 -1.85 -7.02
CA GLY A 54 15.10 -1.84 -8.18
C GLY A 54 16.13 -0.69 -8.13
N VAL A 55 16.62 -0.37 -6.94
CA VAL A 55 17.62 0.68 -6.74
C VAL A 55 19.02 0.08 -6.93
N GLU A 56 19.80 0.67 -7.84
CA GLU A 56 21.18 0.29 -8.05
C GLU A 56 22.05 0.72 -6.86
N VAL A 57 22.66 -0.26 -6.21
CA VAL A 57 23.59 -0.07 -5.09
C VAL A 57 25.04 -0.07 -5.62
N PRO A 58 25.92 0.83 -5.15
CA PRO A 58 27.34 0.78 -5.48
C PRO A 58 27.97 -0.58 -5.15
N ALA A 59 28.85 -1.10 -6.01
CA ALA A 59 29.37 -2.47 -5.91
C ALA A 59 30.16 -2.77 -4.61
N ASP A 60 30.65 -1.75 -3.91
CA ASP A 60 31.30 -1.85 -2.60
C ASP A 60 30.33 -2.00 -1.43
N LEU A 61 29.08 -1.59 -1.63
CA LEU A 61 27.98 -1.72 -0.66
C LEU A 61 26.96 -2.79 -1.08
N ASP A 62 27.01 -3.24 -2.34
CA ASP A 62 26.12 -4.24 -2.89
C ASP A 62 26.61 -5.65 -2.57
N GLY A 63 25.85 -6.39 -1.78
CA GLY A 63 26.18 -7.75 -1.36
C GLY A 63 25.02 -8.44 -0.67
N THR A 64 25.29 -9.61 -0.10
CA THR A 64 24.33 -10.34 0.73
C THR A 64 24.64 -10.11 2.21
N LEU A 65 23.63 -10.22 3.07
CA LEU A 65 23.83 -10.16 4.52
C LEU A 65 24.87 -11.21 5.00
N PRO A 66 25.76 -10.86 5.94
CA PRO A 66 26.55 -11.86 6.67
C PRO A 66 25.63 -12.84 7.41
N VAL A 67 26.03 -14.12 7.49
CA VAL A 67 25.18 -15.17 8.09
C VAL A 67 24.72 -14.85 9.51
N PRO A 68 25.58 -14.38 10.45
CA PRO A 68 25.14 -14.06 11.81
C PRO A 68 24.13 -12.91 11.87
N VAL A 69 24.28 -11.91 10.97
CA VAL A 69 23.36 -10.78 10.84
C VAL A 69 22.01 -11.27 10.31
N ALA A 70 22.01 -12.09 9.26
CA ALA A 70 20.78 -12.64 8.70
C ALA A 70 20.04 -13.57 9.69
N GLN A 71 20.76 -14.34 10.51
CA GLN A 71 20.15 -15.11 11.61
C GLN A 71 19.47 -14.22 12.65
N ALA A 72 20.12 -13.12 13.06
CA ALA A 72 19.51 -12.15 13.96
C ALA A 72 18.27 -11.49 13.34
N ALA A 73 18.35 -11.10 12.07
CA ALA A 73 17.21 -10.56 11.32
C ALA A 73 16.04 -11.56 11.24
N CYS A 74 16.29 -12.86 11.01
CA CYS A 74 15.26 -13.90 11.06
C CYS A 74 14.52 -13.94 12.41
N ARG A 75 15.26 -13.78 13.52
CA ARG A 75 14.66 -13.79 14.87
C ARG A 75 13.79 -12.56 15.12
N VAL A 76 14.23 -11.37 14.69
CA VAL A 76 13.42 -10.14 14.76
C VAL A 76 12.18 -10.29 13.88
N LEU A 77 12.35 -10.68 12.61
CA LEU A 77 11.26 -10.89 11.66
C LEU A 77 10.17 -11.81 12.22
N ALA A 78 10.56 -12.93 12.84
CA ALA A 78 9.61 -13.84 13.46
C ALA A 78 8.80 -13.17 14.59
N ARG A 79 9.44 -12.33 15.43
CA ARG A 79 8.76 -11.58 16.50
C ARG A 79 7.87 -10.48 15.93
N THR A 80 8.33 -9.73 14.93
CA THR A 80 7.55 -8.69 14.25
C THR A 80 6.28 -9.28 13.62
N CYS A 81 6.35 -10.47 13.01
CA CYS A 81 5.15 -11.15 12.51
C CYS A 81 4.19 -11.54 13.64
N GLU A 82 4.70 -11.99 14.80
CA GLU A 82 3.87 -12.30 15.97
C GLU A 82 3.19 -11.05 16.54
N GLU A 83 3.89 -9.91 16.56
CA GLU A 83 3.38 -8.60 16.95
C GLU A 83 2.29 -8.10 15.98
N LEU A 84 2.54 -8.15 14.67
CA LEU A 84 1.55 -7.79 13.64
C LEU A 84 0.27 -8.63 13.73
N ILE A 85 0.37 -9.92 14.06
CA ILE A 85 -0.79 -10.77 14.30
C ILE A 85 -1.63 -10.26 15.49
N GLU A 86 -0.98 -9.80 16.56
CA GLU A 86 -1.66 -9.24 17.71
C GLU A 86 -2.25 -7.86 17.41
N ASP A 87 -1.54 -7.05 16.65
CA ASP A 87 -1.97 -5.70 16.28
C ASP A 87 -3.20 -5.75 15.38
N ILE A 88 -3.21 -6.58 14.32
CA ILE A 88 -4.38 -6.65 13.43
C ILE A 88 -5.65 -7.13 14.14
N ARG A 89 -5.51 -7.92 15.22
CA ARG A 89 -6.64 -8.36 16.06
C ARG A 89 -7.20 -7.24 16.93
N ARG A 90 -6.37 -6.29 17.34
CA ARG A 90 -6.75 -5.14 18.20
C ARG A 90 -7.18 -3.94 17.38
N LEU A 91 -6.70 -3.83 16.14
CA LEU A 91 -6.92 -2.71 15.25
C LEU A 91 -8.41 -2.34 15.08
N PRO A 92 -9.38 -3.27 14.93
CA PRO A 92 -10.79 -2.90 14.80
C PRO A 92 -11.33 -2.12 16.01
N GLU A 93 -10.94 -2.51 17.22
CA GLU A 93 -11.35 -1.83 18.46
C GLU A 93 -10.69 -0.46 18.56
N GLN A 94 -9.38 -0.39 18.28
CA GLN A 94 -8.63 0.88 18.28
C GLN A 94 -9.19 1.88 17.28
N LEU A 95 -9.52 1.43 16.06
CA LEU A 95 -10.12 2.26 15.03
C LEU A 95 -11.53 2.75 15.40
N GLY A 96 -12.29 1.97 16.17
CA GLY A 96 -13.60 2.36 16.67
C GLY A 96 -13.56 3.51 17.68
N GLU A 97 -12.44 3.69 18.39
CA GLU A 97 -12.23 4.72 19.40
C GLU A 97 -11.39 5.91 18.89
N ALA A 98 -10.63 5.71 17.82
CA ALA A 98 -9.70 6.68 17.26
C ALA A 98 -10.39 7.86 16.56
N SER A 99 -9.74 9.02 16.60
CA SER A 99 -10.04 10.10 15.64
C SER A 99 -9.60 9.72 14.22
N PRO A 100 -10.10 10.36 13.16
CA PRO A 100 -9.72 10.03 11.79
C PRO A 100 -8.20 10.07 11.52
N LEU A 101 -7.51 11.07 12.08
CA LEU A 101 -6.05 11.17 11.93
C LEU A 101 -5.32 10.02 12.65
N GLU A 102 -5.77 9.65 13.85
CA GLU A 102 -5.19 8.52 14.60
C GLU A 102 -5.45 7.19 13.89
N ALA A 103 -6.62 7.04 13.26
CA ALA A 103 -6.94 5.88 12.45
C ALA A 103 -6.00 5.74 11.24
N ASP A 104 -5.76 6.84 10.52
CA ASP A 104 -4.82 6.88 9.39
C ASP A 104 -3.39 6.50 9.82
N LEU A 105 -2.94 6.99 10.98
CA LEU A 105 -1.63 6.66 11.54
C LEU A 105 -1.53 5.18 11.93
N LEU A 106 -2.51 4.64 12.66
CA LEU A 106 -2.51 3.24 13.07
C LEU A 106 -2.47 2.28 11.87
N LEU A 107 -3.28 2.56 10.84
CA LEU A 107 -3.30 1.78 9.60
C LEU A 107 -2.01 1.94 8.79
N GLY A 108 -1.47 3.17 8.74
CA GLY A 108 -0.22 3.47 8.08
C GLY A 108 0.96 2.73 8.70
N ASP A 109 1.15 2.85 10.01
CA ASP A 109 2.21 2.20 10.76
C ASP A 109 2.14 0.67 10.61
N PHE A 110 0.94 0.10 10.75
CA PHE A 110 0.73 -1.34 10.54
C PHE A 110 1.18 -1.77 9.13
N PHE A 111 0.80 -1.01 8.11
CA PHE A 111 1.12 -1.33 6.73
C PHE A 111 2.61 -1.16 6.42
N GLU A 112 3.27 -0.13 6.97
CA GLU A 112 4.71 0.04 6.84
C GLU A 112 5.47 -1.11 7.48
N THR A 113 5.10 -1.51 8.70
CA THR A 113 5.72 -2.67 9.36
C THR A 113 5.47 -3.96 8.56
N LEU A 114 4.27 -4.15 7.98
CA LEU A 114 4.01 -5.27 7.07
C LEU A 114 4.96 -5.24 5.86
N MET A 115 5.17 -4.08 5.25
CA MET A 115 6.11 -3.92 4.13
C MET A 115 7.56 -4.17 4.54
N GLN A 116 7.97 -3.80 5.76
CA GLN A 116 9.30 -4.11 6.29
C GLN A 116 9.52 -5.61 6.46
N THR A 117 8.50 -6.39 6.85
CA THR A 117 8.63 -7.86 6.90
C THR A 117 8.91 -8.45 5.51
N TYR A 118 8.26 -7.90 4.48
CA TYR A 118 8.46 -8.33 3.10
C TYR A 118 9.85 -7.94 2.56
N THR A 119 10.32 -6.72 2.83
CA THR A 119 11.66 -6.28 2.39
C THR A 119 12.74 -7.11 3.05
N ALA A 120 12.72 -7.24 4.39
CA ALA A 120 13.72 -8.01 5.14
C ALA A 120 13.83 -9.45 4.65
N MET A 121 12.69 -10.09 4.34
CA MET A 121 12.66 -11.47 3.87
C MET A 121 13.42 -11.66 2.54
N ASN A 122 13.39 -10.67 1.64
CA ASN A 122 14.13 -10.75 0.37
C ASN A 122 15.65 -10.75 0.60
N ALA A 123 16.17 -9.86 1.45
CA ALA A 123 17.59 -9.84 1.79
C ALA A 123 18.05 -11.11 2.53
N ILE A 124 17.19 -11.67 3.39
CA ILE A 124 17.44 -12.94 4.08
C ILE A 124 17.52 -14.11 3.09
N PHE A 125 16.64 -14.15 2.08
CA PHE A 125 16.68 -15.19 1.07
C PHE A 125 17.92 -15.12 0.18
N GLU A 126 18.39 -13.94 -0.19
CA GLU A 126 19.67 -13.79 -0.91
C GLU A 126 20.85 -14.37 -0.11
N CYS A 127 20.86 -14.17 1.22
CA CYS A 127 21.84 -14.81 2.09
C CYS A 127 21.74 -16.35 2.07
N TYR A 128 20.51 -16.88 2.09
CA TYR A 128 20.28 -18.32 2.02
C TYR A 128 20.72 -18.92 0.67
N GLU A 129 20.44 -18.24 -0.44
CA GLU A 129 20.88 -18.66 -1.77
C GLU A 129 22.41 -18.75 -1.82
N ARG A 130 23.12 -17.74 -1.30
CA ARG A 130 24.59 -17.80 -1.18
C ARG A 130 25.07 -18.97 -0.32
N ILE A 131 24.44 -19.21 0.85
CA ILE A 131 24.79 -20.34 1.73
C ILE A 131 24.67 -21.68 0.98
N LEU A 132 23.62 -21.85 0.17
CA LEU A 132 23.41 -23.06 -0.63
C LEU A 132 24.43 -23.20 -1.76
N GLU A 133 24.80 -22.10 -2.42
CA GLU A 133 25.79 -22.09 -3.49
C GLU A 133 27.21 -22.38 -2.98
N GLU A 134 27.55 -21.89 -1.79
CA GLU A 134 28.88 -22.01 -1.19
C GLU A 134 29.06 -23.27 -0.32
N GLU A 135 27.99 -24.05 -0.10
CA GLU A 135 27.97 -25.20 0.83
C GLU A 135 28.45 -24.81 2.25
N ASP A 136 28.01 -23.64 2.75
CA ASP A 136 28.48 -23.08 4.02
C ASP A 136 28.11 -24.00 5.22
N PRO A 137 29.07 -24.36 6.10
CA PRO A 137 28.80 -25.16 7.29
C PRO A 137 27.71 -24.60 8.22
N ALA A 138 27.46 -23.29 8.18
CA ALA A 138 26.42 -22.62 8.96
C ALA A 138 24.99 -22.93 8.47
N GLN A 139 24.82 -23.60 7.33
CA GLN A 139 23.52 -23.92 6.72
C GLN A 139 22.51 -24.48 7.73
N SER A 140 22.90 -25.50 8.50
CA SER A 140 21.95 -26.19 9.40
C SER A 140 21.44 -25.30 10.54
N GLU A 141 22.24 -24.34 11.00
CA GLU A 141 21.81 -23.41 12.05
C GLU A 141 20.97 -22.28 11.46
N PHE A 142 21.38 -21.75 10.30
CA PHE A 142 20.63 -20.76 9.56
C PHE A 142 19.21 -21.25 9.19
N GLU A 143 19.09 -22.48 8.69
CA GLU A 143 17.80 -23.08 8.30
C GLU A 143 16.79 -23.13 9.45
N LYS A 144 17.23 -23.31 10.71
CA LYS A 144 16.32 -23.31 11.86
C LYS A 144 15.71 -21.94 12.11
N ASP A 145 16.52 -20.88 12.03
CA ASP A 145 16.05 -19.50 12.21
C ASP A 145 15.19 -19.07 11.01
N LEU A 146 15.58 -19.45 9.79
CA LEU A 146 14.79 -19.20 8.58
C LEU A 146 13.43 -19.93 8.63
N ASP A 147 13.40 -21.21 9.00
CA ASP A 147 12.14 -21.96 9.14
C ASP A 147 11.22 -21.29 10.17
N ARG A 148 11.77 -20.73 11.26
CA ARG A 148 10.97 -19.98 12.23
C ARG A 148 10.36 -18.73 11.61
N ALA A 149 11.15 -17.92 10.89
CA ALA A 149 10.68 -16.72 10.22
C ALA A 149 9.63 -17.03 9.15
N VAL A 150 9.88 -18.00 8.26
CA VAL A 150 8.93 -18.46 7.22
C VAL A 150 7.61 -18.91 7.84
N ASN A 151 7.66 -19.68 8.92
CA ASN A 151 6.45 -20.13 9.60
C ASN A 151 5.68 -18.98 10.28
N ALA A 152 6.37 -17.94 10.76
CA ALA A 152 5.74 -16.75 11.31
C ALA A 152 5.03 -15.93 10.21
N ILE A 153 5.69 -15.72 9.06
CA ILE A 153 5.08 -15.05 7.89
C ILE A 153 3.84 -15.79 7.40
N ARG A 154 3.91 -17.13 7.29
CA ARG A 154 2.74 -17.93 6.87
C ARG A 154 1.55 -17.79 7.82
N LYS A 155 1.82 -17.78 9.13
CA LYS A 155 0.76 -17.55 10.13
C LYS A 155 0.19 -16.14 10.03
N LEU A 156 1.04 -15.14 9.81
CA LEU A 156 0.60 -13.76 9.58
C LEU A 156 -0.30 -13.71 8.34
N ASP A 157 0.15 -14.27 7.22
CA ASP A 157 -0.61 -14.34 5.96
C ASP A 157 -2.00 -14.98 6.17
N ASP A 158 -2.06 -16.12 6.86
CA ASP A 158 -3.31 -16.80 7.21
C ASP A 158 -4.26 -15.90 8.02
N VAL A 159 -3.74 -15.16 9.01
CA VAL A 159 -4.52 -14.26 9.86
C VAL A 159 -4.99 -13.04 9.07
N LEU A 160 -4.13 -12.41 8.27
CA LEU A 160 -4.51 -11.25 7.45
C LEU A 160 -5.60 -11.59 6.42
N TRP A 161 -5.64 -12.84 5.96
CA TRP A 161 -6.66 -13.34 5.04
C TRP A 161 -8.02 -13.65 5.67
N GLU A 162 -8.16 -13.53 6.99
CA GLU A 162 -9.47 -13.64 7.64
C GLU A 162 -10.38 -12.48 7.18
N PRO A 163 -11.67 -12.73 6.87
CA PRO A 163 -12.55 -11.71 6.27
C PRO A 163 -12.59 -10.39 7.02
N ASP A 164 -12.65 -10.43 8.35
CA ASP A 164 -12.74 -9.24 9.20
C ASP A 164 -11.46 -8.41 9.13
N HIS A 165 -10.29 -9.05 9.11
CA HIS A 165 -9.00 -8.36 8.95
C HIS A 165 -8.82 -7.81 7.54
N LEU A 166 -9.25 -8.53 6.49
CA LEU A 166 -9.22 -8.00 5.12
C LEU A 166 -10.03 -6.72 4.96
N TYR A 167 -11.19 -6.61 5.62
CA TYR A 167 -11.99 -5.38 5.58
C TYR A 167 -11.24 -4.21 6.20
N VAL A 168 -10.64 -4.43 7.38
CA VAL A 168 -9.86 -3.40 8.08
C VAL A 168 -8.64 -2.99 7.25
N LEU A 169 -7.89 -3.96 6.72
CA LEU A 169 -6.73 -3.69 5.88
C LEU A 169 -7.10 -2.95 4.60
N SER A 170 -8.29 -3.17 4.05
CA SER A 170 -8.71 -2.50 2.81
C SER A 170 -8.81 -0.97 2.94
N GLU A 171 -8.95 -0.45 4.17
CA GLU A 171 -8.96 0.99 4.42
C GLU A 171 -7.60 1.64 4.12
N VAL A 172 -6.50 0.89 4.15
CA VAL A 172 -5.16 1.39 3.80
C VAL A 172 -5.09 1.93 2.37
N VAL A 173 -5.96 1.45 1.47
CA VAL A 173 -6.03 1.91 0.07
C VAL A 173 -6.36 3.41 -0.02
N ASN A 174 -6.96 3.98 1.04
CA ASN A 174 -7.25 5.41 1.12
C ASN A 174 -6.04 6.23 1.58
N LEU A 175 -4.96 5.59 2.04
CA LEU A 175 -3.77 6.25 2.57
C LEU A 175 -2.67 6.43 1.51
N PRO A 176 -1.89 7.53 1.57
CA PRO A 176 -0.77 7.74 0.65
C PRO A 176 0.29 6.63 0.68
N VAL A 177 0.56 6.07 1.86
CA VAL A 177 1.59 5.03 2.07
C VAL A 177 1.38 3.80 1.18
N TYR A 178 0.12 3.40 0.97
CA TYR A 178 -0.24 2.28 0.10
C TYR A 178 0.22 2.51 -1.34
N TRP A 179 -0.12 3.69 -1.87
CA TRP A 179 0.18 4.06 -3.25
C TRP A 179 1.67 4.34 -3.45
N ASN A 180 2.34 4.89 -2.44
CA ASN A 180 3.78 5.07 -2.46
C ASN A 180 4.47 3.73 -2.69
N TRP A 181 4.18 2.72 -1.86
CA TRP A 181 4.74 1.39 -2.02
C TRP A 181 4.45 0.78 -3.39
N LYS A 182 3.20 0.85 -3.86
CA LYS A 182 2.83 0.31 -5.18
C LYS A 182 3.59 0.95 -6.34
N ASN A 183 3.85 2.26 -6.26
CA ASN A 183 4.51 3.01 -7.33
C ASN A 183 6.02 2.78 -7.40
N VAL A 184 6.64 2.31 -6.31
CA VAL A 184 8.11 2.25 -6.22
C VAL A 184 8.70 0.89 -6.35
N LEU A 185 7.88 -0.16 -6.34
CA LEU A 185 8.33 -1.49 -6.70
C LEU A 185 9.03 -1.45 -8.07
N GLY A 186 10.24 -1.98 -8.13
CA GLY A 186 10.99 -2.26 -9.34
C GLY A 186 10.61 -3.62 -9.93
N GLU A 187 11.14 -3.95 -11.11
CA GLU A 187 11.02 -5.33 -11.61
C GLU A 187 11.96 -6.27 -10.84
N PRO A 188 11.59 -7.55 -10.63
CA PRO A 188 10.34 -8.21 -11.06
C PRO A 188 9.15 -8.00 -10.11
N TYR A 189 9.35 -7.34 -8.96
CA TYR A 189 8.37 -7.22 -7.87
C TYR A 189 7.13 -6.41 -8.26
N ARG A 190 7.26 -5.46 -9.18
CA ARG A 190 6.12 -4.73 -9.75
C ARG A 190 5.21 -5.66 -10.57
N SER A 191 5.78 -6.64 -11.27
CA SER A 191 5.02 -7.59 -12.09
C SER A 191 4.32 -8.66 -11.25
N ALA A 192 4.85 -8.98 -10.07
CA ALA A 192 4.28 -9.94 -9.13
C ALA A 192 4.35 -9.39 -7.69
N PRO A 193 3.57 -8.33 -7.37
CA PRO A 193 3.58 -7.74 -6.04
C PRO A 193 2.96 -8.70 -5.02
N PRO A 194 3.22 -8.52 -3.71
CA PRO A 194 2.51 -9.26 -2.68
C PRO A 194 0.99 -8.98 -2.77
N TRP A 195 0.16 -9.92 -2.32
CA TRP A 195 -1.30 -9.83 -2.52
C TRP A 195 -1.94 -8.58 -1.92
N TRP A 196 -1.35 -7.99 -0.87
CA TRP A 196 -1.85 -6.73 -0.33
C TRP A 196 -1.61 -5.54 -1.27
N LEU A 197 -0.71 -5.63 -2.25
CA LEU A 197 -0.43 -4.59 -3.26
C LEU A 197 -0.94 -4.94 -4.67
N ASP A 198 -1.53 -6.12 -4.88
CA ASP A 198 -1.84 -6.65 -6.21
C ASP A 198 -3.18 -6.19 -6.81
N GLY A 199 -4.01 -5.47 -6.06
CA GLY A 199 -5.40 -5.19 -6.42
C GLY A 199 -6.43 -5.80 -5.44
N THR A 200 -6.03 -6.72 -4.57
CA THR A 200 -6.92 -7.46 -3.66
C THR A 200 -7.56 -6.52 -2.64
N LEU A 201 -6.77 -5.68 -1.97
CA LEU A 201 -7.29 -4.74 -0.99
C LEU A 201 -8.21 -3.70 -1.65
N GLU A 202 -7.89 -3.23 -2.86
CA GLU A 202 -8.73 -2.32 -3.62
C GLU A 202 -10.07 -2.98 -4.02
N ALA A 203 -10.04 -4.26 -4.35
CA ALA A 203 -11.26 -5.02 -4.65
C ALA A 203 -12.14 -5.20 -3.40
N VAL A 204 -11.53 -5.42 -2.23
CA VAL A 204 -12.27 -5.48 -0.95
C VAL A 204 -12.86 -4.12 -0.60
N ALA A 205 -12.07 -3.04 -0.66
CA ALA A 205 -12.54 -1.67 -0.39
C ALA A 205 -13.72 -1.27 -1.29
N ARG A 206 -13.69 -1.69 -2.57
CA ARG A 206 -14.79 -1.49 -3.51
C ARG A 206 -16.05 -2.23 -3.09
N LYS A 207 -15.95 -3.51 -2.71
CA LYS A 207 -17.09 -4.32 -2.24
C LYS A 207 -17.72 -3.73 -0.98
N VAL A 208 -16.91 -3.28 -0.03
CA VAL A 208 -17.38 -2.60 1.19
C VAL A 208 -18.14 -1.33 0.81
N SER A 209 -17.54 -0.49 -0.04
CA SER A 209 -18.16 0.74 -0.54
C SER A 209 -19.48 0.50 -1.27
N GLU A 210 -19.60 -0.60 -2.02
CA GLU A 210 -20.82 -0.99 -2.73
C GLU A 210 -21.91 -1.52 -1.77
N ALA A 211 -21.54 -2.27 -0.73
CA ALA A 211 -22.46 -2.80 0.26
C ALA A 211 -23.16 -1.69 1.07
N PHE A 212 -22.44 -0.62 1.42
CA PHE A 212 -23.01 0.55 2.09
C PHE A 212 -23.92 1.40 1.17
N ARG A 213 -23.85 1.25 -0.16
CA ARG A 213 -24.72 1.94 -1.11
C ARG A 213 -26.05 1.23 -1.37
N GLN A 214 -26.20 -0.04 -0.97
CA GLN A 214 -27.48 -0.72 -1.13
C GLN A 214 -28.50 -0.21 -0.09
N PRO A 215 -29.73 0.16 -0.49
CA PRO A 215 -30.78 0.48 0.46
C PRO A 215 -31.05 -0.73 1.36
N ILE A 216 -31.13 -0.51 2.68
CA ILE A 216 -31.42 -1.56 3.67
C ILE A 216 -32.65 -2.34 3.18
N PRO A 217 -32.52 -3.65 2.88
CA PRO A 217 -33.67 -4.45 2.48
C PRO A 217 -34.70 -4.44 3.61
N THR A 218 -35.91 -3.97 3.35
CA THR A 218 -37.05 -4.05 4.29
C THR A 218 -37.54 -5.49 4.50
N ALA A 219 -36.91 -6.47 3.86
CA ALA A 219 -37.16 -7.89 4.05
C ALA A 219 -35.84 -8.60 4.32
N VAL A 220 -35.75 -9.25 5.49
CA VAL A 220 -34.67 -10.16 5.85
C VAL A 220 -34.78 -11.42 4.97
N PRO A 221 -33.85 -11.71 4.06
CA PRO A 221 -33.78 -13.03 3.45
C PRO A 221 -33.07 -13.98 4.42
N ALA A 222 -33.51 -15.23 4.44
CA ALA A 222 -32.93 -16.28 5.26
C ALA A 222 -31.45 -16.51 4.90
N ARG A 223 -30.62 -16.66 5.94
CA ARG A 223 -29.19 -16.99 5.88
C ARG A 223 -28.96 -18.25 5.05
N GLU A 224 -28.46 -18.12 3.82
CA GLU A 224 -27.87 -19.24 3.09
C GLU A 224 -26.40 -19.38 3.51
N THR A 225 -26.05 -20.59 3.94
CA THR A 225 -24.70 -20.98 4.34
C THR A 225 -23.90 -21.29 3.09
N GLU A 226 -23.01 -20.38 2.70
CA GLU A 226 -22.08 -20.66 1.60
C GLU A 226 -20.99 -21.64 2.05
N LYS A 227 -20.86 -22.71 1.27
CA LYS A 227 -20.03 -23.88 1.53
C LYS A 227 -18.56 -23.57 1.33
N ALA A 228 -17.75 -24.17 2.19
CA ALA A 228 -16.29 -24.21 2.16
C ALA A 228 -15.72 -24.44 0.76
N ALA A 229 -14.81 -23.55 0.35
CA ALA A 229 -13.91 -23.79 -0.77
C ALA A 229 -12.89 -24.87 -0.38
N VAL A 230 -12.73 -25.83 -1.28
CA VAL A 230 -11.96 -27.06 -1.14
C VAL A 230 -10.45 -26.77 -1.19
N ARG A 231 -9.70 -27.32 -0.22
CA ARG A 231 -8.23 -27.31 -0.17
C ARG A 231 -7.63 -28.29 -1.20
N PRO A 232 -6.59 -27.91 -1.96
CA PRO A 232 -5.60 -28.86 -2.43
C PRO A 232 -4.46 -28.96 -1.42
N SER A 233 -4.37 -30.10 -0.75
CA SER A 233 -3.16 -30.52 -0.04
C SER A 233 -2.13 -31.01 -1.05
N GLY A 234 -0.91 -30.48 -1.02
CA GLY A 234 0.22 -31.02 -1.78
C GLY A 234 1.55 -30.57 -1.20
N LEU A 235 2.18 -31.44 -0.39
CA LEU A 235 3.59 -31.33 -0.01
C LEU A 235 4.49 -31.42 -1.25
N VAL A 236 5.40 -30.46 -1.44
CA VAL A 236 6.69 -30.69 -2.13
C VAL A 236 7.78 -29.89 -1.41
N ARG A 237 8.81 -30.61 -0.94
CA ARG A 237 10.05 -30.07 -0.36
C ARG A 237 10.94 -29.50 -1.47
N GLY A 238 11.38 -28.26 -1.28
CA GLY A 238 12.38 -27.58 -2.11
C GLY A 238 12.26 -26.07 -1.87
N TYR A 239 13.05 -25.53 -0.94
CA TYR A 239 13.06 -24.10 -0.67
C TYR A 239 13.88 -23.40 -1.77
N SER A 240 13.19 -22.89 -2.79
CA SER A 240 13.70 -21.83 -3.68
C SER A 240 12.78 -20.61 -3.57
N ALA A 241 13.08 -19.51 -4.27
CA ALA A 241 12.22 -18.33 -4.44
C ALA A 241 10.72 -18.63 -4.68
N ALA A 242 10.37 -19.87 -5.06
CA ALA A 242 9.01 -20.44 -5.03
C ALA A 242 8.22 -20.22 -3.72
N VAL A 243 8.84 -20.06 -2.53
CA VAL A 243 8.09 -19.78 -1.29
C VAL A 243 7.46 -18.38 -1.30
N LEU A 244 8.08 -17.40 -1.97
CA LEU A 244 7.48 -16.08 -2.21
C LEU A 244 6.31 -16.15 -3.22
N TYR A 245 6.33 -17.16 -4.11
CA TYR A 245 5.23 -17.45 -5.04
C TYR A 245 4.14 -18.37 -4.47
N ASP A 246 4.37 -18.99 -3.30
CA ASP A 246 3.40 -19.81 -2.56
C ASP A 246 2.57 -18.98 -1.56
N LEU A 247 2.97 -17.73 -1.31
CA LEU A 247 2.04 -16.69 -0.84
C LEU A 247 1.04 -16.42 -1.98
N ARG A 248 -0.26 -16.30 -1.64
CA ARG A 248 -1.35 -16.39 -2.65
C ARG A 248 -1.06 -15.53 -3.89
N VAL A 249 -0.96 -16.20 -5.04
CA VAL A 249 -0.65 -15.62 -6.36
C VAL A 249 -1.72 -14.61 -6.81
N PRO A 250 -1.33 -13.47 -7.40
CA PRO A 250 -2.21 -12.34 -7.69
C PRO A 250 -3.28 -12.57 -8.77
N VAL A 251 -4.44 -11.91 -8.59
CA VAL A 251 -5.42 -11.69 -9.66
C VAL A 251 -5.16 -10.32 -10.28
N VAL A 252 -4.33 -10.28 -11.33
CA VAL A 252 -3.88 -9.04 -11.99
C VAL A 252 -5.07 -8.25 -12.57
N LEU A 253 -5.28 -7.03 -12.06
CA LEU A 253 -6.10 -5.98 -12.67
C LEU A 253 -5.22 -4.74 -12.91
N ALA A 254 -4.94 -4.46 -14.18
CA ALA A 254 -4.08 -3.36 -14.60
C ALA A 254 -4.74 -1.99 -14.43
N ALA A 255 -4.01 -0.98 -13.92
CA ALA A 255 -4.35 0.42 -14.11
C ALA A 255 -3.12 1.34 -14.03
N ALA A 256 -3.16 2.42 -14.82
CA ALA A 256 -2.05 3.29 -15.22
C ALA A 256 -1.80 4.49 -14.29
N THR A 257 -0.61 5.09 -14.47
CA THR A 257 0.09 6.11 -13.67
C THR A 257 -0.54 7.50 -13.64
N ALA A 258 -0.37 8.23 -12.52
CA ALA A 258 -0.61 9.68 -12.42
C ALA A 258 0.61 10.39 -11.81
N GLU A 259 1.13 11.39 -12.52
CA GLU A 259 2.26 12.26 -12.14
C GLU A 259 1.82 13.42 -11.21
N ASP A 260 2.77 13.86 -10.38
CA ASP A 260 2.86 15.09 -9.56
C ASP A 260 1.55 15.80 -9.21
N ARG A 261 1.04 15.53 -8.00
CA ARG A 261 -0.02 16.35 -7.39
C ARG A 261 0.39 16.87 -6.01
N PRO A 262 0.18 18.16 -5.72
CA PRO A 262 0.44 18.72 -4.39
C PRO A 262 -0.47 18.10 -3.32
N PRO A 263 -0.07 18.12 -2.04
CA PRO A 263 -0.84 17.56 -0.93
C PRO A 263 -2.26 18.14 -0.89
N ILE A 264 -3.25 17.25 -0.75
CA ILE A 264 -4.67 17.55 -0.86
C ILE A 264 -5.22 17.85 0.54
N ARG A 265 -5.72 19.08 0.75
CA ARG A 265 -6.37 19.51 2.00
C ARG A 265 -7.75 18.89 2.17
N GLN A 266 -8.50 18.82 1.07
CA GLN A 266 -9.88 18.38 1.07
C GLN A 266 -10.23 17.76 -0.27
N LEU A 267 -10.93 16.63 -0.22
CA LEU A 267 -11.48 15.98 -1.40
C LEU A 267 -12.99 16.16 -1.42
N LEU A 268 -13.51 16.75 -2.48
CA LEU A 268 -14.95 16.87 -2.68
C LEU A 268 -15.41 15.88 -3.76
N LEU A 269 -16.50 15.18 -3.47
CA LEU A 269 -17.04 14.13 -4.33
C LEU A 269 -18.50 14.41 -4.64
N TRP A 270 -18.86 14.25 -5.91
CA TRP A 270 -20.24 14.26 -6.38
C TRP A 270 -20.52 13.00 -7.19
N GLU A 271 -21.75 12.52 -7.13
CA GLU A 271 -22.21 11.38 -7.93
C GLU A 271 -23.28 11.84 -8.91
N SER A 272 -23.18 11.36 -10.15
CA SER A 272 -24.22 11.58 -11.15
C SER A 272 -25.55 10.96 -10.70
N PRO A 273 -26.71 11.58 -10.98
CA PRO A 273 -28.02 11.02 -10.62
C PRO A 273 -28.31 9.62 -11.16
N ASP A 274 -27.64 9.20 -12.24
CA ASP A 274 -27.77 7.85 -12.80
C ASP A 274 -26.69 6.86 -12.29
N GLY A 275 -25.84 7.28 -11.35
CA GLY A 275 -24.78 6.48 -10.73
C GLY A 275 -23.65 6.06 -11.68
N LYS A 276 -23.62 6.58 -12.91
CA LYS A 276 -22.65 6.18 -13.93
C LYS A 276 -21.33 6.94 -13.86
N TYR A 277 -21.31 8.06 -13.17
CA TYR A 277 -20.15 8.92 -13.09
C TYR A 277 -19.95 9.46 -11.68
N LEU A 278 -18.69 9.67 -11.35
CA LEU A 278 -18.21 10.32 -10.14
C LEU A 278 -17.43 11.57 -10.56
N ALA A 279 -17.62 12.66 -9.84
CA ALA A 279 -16.79 13.85 -9.98
C ALA A 279 -15.96 14.00 -8.71
N ARG A 280 -14.65 14.19 -8.88
CA ARG A 280 -13.68 14.37 -7.81
C ARG A 280 -12.98 15.70 -7.98
N LEU A 281 -13.06 16.56 -6.97
CA LEU A 281 -12.31 17.80 -6.91
C LEU A 281 -11.31 17.71 -5.75
N SER A 282 -10.03 17.68 -6.10
CA SER A 282 -8.96 17.79 -5.11
C SER A 282 -8.69 19.26 -4.81
N VAL A 283 -8.90 19.67 -3.56
CA VAL A 283 -8.55 21.00 -3.07
C VAL A 283 -7.20 20.92 -2.37
N PRO A 284 -6.11 21.40 -2.98
CA PRO A 284 -4.78 21.29 -2.42
C PRO A 284 -4.56 22.26 -1.25
N GLU A 285 -3.63 21.91 -0.35
CA GLU A 285 -3.22 22.77 0.77
C GLU A 285 -2.50 24.05 0.29
N VAL A 286 -1.74 23.92 -0.79
CA VAL A 286 -1.02 25.01 -1.45
C VAL A 286 -1.70 25.35 -2.77
N GLU A 287 -1.82 26.64 -3.06
CA GLU A 287 -2.43 27.12 -4.30
C GLU A 287 -1.65 26.60 -5.52
N PRO A 288 -2.31 25.93 -6.49
CA PRO A 288 -1.68 25.48 -7.72
C PRO A 288 -1.01 26.63 -8.48
N GLN A 289 0.17 26.38 -9.04
CA GLN A 289 0.93 27.39 -9.78
C GLN A 289 0.19 27.90 -11.03
N ASP A 290 -0.67 27.06 -11.62
CA ASP A 290 -1.53 27.41 -12.77
C ASP A 290 -2.82 28.13 -12.35
N GLY A 291 -3.04 28.33 -11.04
CA GLY A 291 -4.21 29.02 -10.50
C GLY A 291 -5.54 28.31 -10.76
N CYS A 292 -5.52 27.01 -11.08
CA CYS A 292 -6.71 26.24 -11.44
C CYS A 292 -6.93 25.06 -10.49
N LEU A 293 -8.19 24.79 -10.17
CA LEU A 293 -8.58 23.50 -9.60
C LEU A 293 -8.99 22.54 -10.71
N VAL A 294 -8.62 21.27 -10.55
CA VAL A 294 -8.94 20.22 -11.51
C VAL A 294 -10.05 19.35 -10.95
N LEU A 295 -11.19 19.35 -11.65
CA LEU A 295 -12.27 18.42 -11.45
C LEU A 295 -12.07 17.21 -12.36
N GLU A 296 -12.01 16.03 -11.78
CA GLU A 296 -11.91 14.77 -12.50
C GLU A 296 -13.30 14.14 -12.61
N LEU A 297 -13.70 13.81 -13.83
CA LEU A 297 -14.87 12.99 -14.09
C LEU A 297 -14.44 11.56 -14.35
N LEU A 298 -14.96 10.66 -13.53
CA LEU A 298 -14.57 9.27 -13.48
C LEU A 298 -15.79 8.38 -13.68
N LYS A 299 -15.57 7.19 -14.21
CA LYS A 299 -16.52 6.08 -14.13
C LYS A 299 -16.51 5.46 -12.73
N PRO A 300 -17.45 4.55 -12.39
CA PRO A 300 -17.50 3.93 -11.07
C PRO A 300 -16.28 3.03 -10.80
N ASN A 301 -15.56 2.61 -11.85
CA ASN A 301 -14.28 1.91 -11.78
C ASN A 301 -13.05 2.84 -11.70
N TYR A 302 -13.25 4.14 -11.47
CA TYR A 302 -12.21 5.18 -11.37
C TYR A 302 -11.38 5.41 -12.64
N GLU A 303 -11.80 4.86 -13.78
CA GLU A 303 -11.24 5.26 -15.07
C GLU A 303 -11.72 6.67 -15.47
N PRO A 304 -10.89 7.47 -16.17
CA PRO A 304 -11.34 8.74 -16.71
C PRO A 304 -12.56 8.58 -17.61
N ALA A 305 -13.61 9.37 -17.37
CA ALA A 305 -14.84 9.38 -18.15
C ALA A 305 -14.63 10.15 -19.46
N LYS A 306 -13.75 9.64 -20.33
CA LYS A 306 -13.36 10.26 -21.60
C LYS A 306 -14.55 10.46 -22.55
N GLU A 307 -15.61 9.67 -22.40
CA GLU A 307 -16.87 9.85 -23.13
C GLU A 307 -17.61 11.16 -22.79
N LEU A 308 -17.25 11.84 -21.70
CA LEU A 308 -17.77 13.14 -21.34
C LEU A 308 -16.96 14.30 -21.93
N ALA A 309 -15.90 14.03 -22.70
CA ALA A 309 -15.10 15.05 -23.38
C ALA A 309 -15.98 15.98 -24.24
N GLY A 310 -15.74 17.29 -24.15
CA GLY A 310 -16.53 18.34 -24.79
C GLY A 310 -17.81 18.72 -24.04
N THR A 311 -18.20 17.99 -22.99
CA THR A 311 -19.34 18.35 -22.15
C THR A 311 -19.02 19.59 -21.32
N SER A 312 -20.00 20.48 -21.16
CA SER A 312 -19.87 21.61 -20.25
C SER A 312 -20.27 21.23 -18.83
N VAL A 313 -19.48 21.68 -17.86
CA VAL A 313 -19.71 21.49 -16.43
C VAL A 313 -19.70 22.84 -15.73
N TRP A 314 -20.51 23.00 -14.69
CA TRP A 314 -20.55 24.21 -13.89
C TRP A 314 -20.28 23.88 -12.43
N LEU A 315 -19.29 24.54 -11.86
CA LEU A 315 -19.01 24.49 -10.43
C LEU A 315 -19.52 25.80 -9.81
N SER A 316 -20.60 25.73 -9.03
CA SER A 316 -21.31 26.88 -8.45
C SER A 316 -21.59 28.00 -9.47
N GLY A 317 -22.01 27.61 -10.67
CA GLY A 317 -22.35 28.54 -11.75
C GLY A 317 -21.16 29.00 -12.62
N ILE A 318 -19.93 28.57 -12.33
CA ILE A 318 -18.76 28.87 -13.17
C ILE A 318 -18.59 27.76 -14.20
N PRO A 319 -18.63 28.05 -15.51
CA PRO A 319 -18.50 27.03 -16.55
C PRO A 319 -17.05 26.59 -16.78
N ALA A 320 -16.86 25.31 -17.06
CA ALA A 320 -15.68 24.74 -17.67
C ALA A 320 -16.08 23.68 -18.71
N GLN A 321 -15.14 23.30 -19.57
CA GLN A 321 -15.31 22.17 -20.49
C GLN A 321 -14.44 21.00 -20.05
N VAL A 322 -15.00 19.81 -20.23
CA VAL A 322 -14.29 18.55 -20.01
C VAL A 322 -13.39 18.27 -21.20
N ASP A 323 -12.11 18.01 -20.95
CA ASP A 323 -11.13 17.65 -21.97
C ASP A 323 -11.16 16.15 -22.31
N ASP A 324 -10.35 15.74 -23.29
CA ASP A 324 -10.25 14.35 -23.77
C ASP A 324 -9.71 13.37 -22.71
N CYS A 325 -9.24 13.89 -21.58
CA CYS A 325 -8.78 13.15 -20.43
C CYS A 325 -9.84 13.06 -19.32
N GLY A 326 -11.06 13.56 -19.53
CA GLY A 326 -12.11 13.56 -18.51
C GLY A 326 -11.88 14.60 -17.41
N LEU A 327 -11.10 15.65 -17.67
CA LEU A 327 -10.77 16.69 -16.71
C LEU A 327 -11.45 18.02 -17.07
N ALA A 328 -11.95 18.74 -16.06
CA ALA A 328 -12.39 20.11 -16.21
C ALA A 328 -11.59 21.03 -15.28
N ARG A 329 -11.12 22.17 -15.79
CA ARG A 329 -10.28 23.11 -15.04
C ARG A 329 -11.09 24.36 -14.69
N PHE A 330 -11.08 24.72 -13.41
CA PHE A 330 -11.77 25.90 -12.89
C PHE A 330 -10.78 26.91 -12.33
N SER A 331 -10.90 28.16 -12.76
CA SER A 331 -10.09 29.28 -12.27
C SER A 331 -10.38 29.56 -10.80
N LEU A 332 -9.33 29.56 -9.96
CA LEU A 332 -9.44 29.91 -8.55
C LEU A 332 -9.85 31.37 -8.33
N ALA A 333 -9.46 32.26 -9.24
CA ALA A 333 -9.84 33.67 -9.17
C ALA A 333 -11.37 33.83 -9.29
N ASP A 334 -12.00 33.06 -10.17
CA ASP A 334 -13.44 33.12 -10.40
C ASP A 334 -14.20 32.46 -9.24
N LEU A 335 -13.71 31.31 -8.73
CA LEU A 335 -14.30 30.64 -7.56
C LEU A 335 -14.26 31.50 -6.29
N ARG A 336 -13.18 32.27 -6.08
CA ARG A 336 -13.08 33.23 -4.96
C ARG A 336 -14.05 34.40 -5.08
N GLY A 337 -14.53 34.69 -6.28
CA GLY A 337 -15.51 35.76 -6.56
C GLY A 337 -16.95 35.39 -6.21
N LEU A 338 -17.23 34.14 -5.80
CA LEU A 338 -18.58 33.67 -5.49
C LEU A 338 -19.13 34.28 -4.18
N PRO A 339 -20.44 34.58 -4.13
CA PRO A 339 -21.08 35.06 -2.90
C PRO A 339 -21.06 33.95 -1.83
N GLY A 340 -20.33 34.19 -0.74
CA GLY A 340 -20.03 33.19 0.31
C GLY A 340 -18.52 32.98 0.55
N GLY A 341 -17.67 33.46 -0.36
CA GLY A 341 -16.21 33.41 -0.19
C GLY A 341 -15.68 31.98 -0.12
N ARG A 342 -14.82 31.68 0.88
CA ARG A 342 -14.21 30.35 1.06
C ARG A 342 -15.18 29.28 1.59
N ASP A 343 -16.32 29.70 2.13
CA ASP A 343 -17.30 28.82 2.78
C ASP A 343 -18.56 28.62 1.91
N ALA A 344 -18.50 29.02 0.64
CA ALA A 344 -19.60 28.80 -0.31
C ALA A 344 -19.77 27.29 -0.57
N GLU A 345 -20.99 26.78 -0.41
CA GLU A 345 -21.32 25.40 -0.77
C GLU A 345 -21.13 25.20 -2.27
N LEU A 346 -20.26 24.25 -2.63
CA LEU A 346 -19.92 23.99 -4.03
C LEU A 346 -20.94 23.01 -4.65
N THR A 347 -21.71 23.49 -5.64
CA THR A 347 -22.65 22.66 -6.42
C THR A 347 -22.06 22.31 -7.77
N LEU A 348 -22.31 21.10 -8.27
CA LEU A 348 -21.85 20.67 -9.58
C LEU A 348 -23.02 20.38 -10.52
N GLU A 349 -22.99 20.99 -11.71
CA GLU A 349 -23.98 20.77 -12.77
C GLU A 349 -23.28 20.31 -14.06
N VAL A 350 -23.87 19.36 -14.80
CA VAL A 350 -23.32 18.82 -16.05
C VAL A 350 -24.37 18.91 -17.16
N MET A 351 -24.27 19.89 -18.06
CA MET A 351 -25.29 20.17 -19.10
C MET A 351 -25.00 19.47 -20.44
N ASP A 352 -24.94 18.15 -20.41
CA ASP A 352 -25.51 17.37 -21.53
C ASP A 352 -26.71 16.51 -21.05
N ARG A 353 -27.11 16.67 -19.79
CA ARG A 353 -28.21 15.87 -19.17
C ARG A 353 -29.17 16.64 -18.26
N GLY A 354 -28.98 17.95 -18.05
CA GLY A 354 -29.81 18.74 -17.12
C GLY A 354 -29.78 18.19 -15.68
N GLN A 355 -28.67 17.55 -15.30
CA GLN A 355 -28.52 16.85 -14.03
C GLN A 355 -27.71 17.71 -13.06
N VAL A 356 -28.32 18.00 -11.91
CA VAL A 356 -27.64 18.58 -10.73
C VAL A 356 -27.09 17.42 -9.91
N TRP A 357 -25.80 17.44 -9.61
CA TRP A 357 -25.16 16.38 -8.83
C TRP A 357 -25.09 16.84 -7.38
N SER A 358 -25.51 15.98 -6.46
CA SER A 358 -25.51 16.29 -5.03
C SER A 358 -24.14 16.01 -4.42
N PRO A 359 -23.63 16.88 -3.53
CA PRO A 359 -22.40 16.61 -2.80
C PRO A 359 -22.57 15.37 -1.92
N LYS A 360 -21.56 14.50 -1.94
CA LYS A 360 -21.48 13.35 -1.03
C LYS A 360 -20.94 13.87 0.29
N GLY A 361 -21.79 13.91 1.31
CA GLY A 361 -21.47 14.38 2.66
C GLY A 361 -20.47 13.48 3.39
#